data_AF-A0A3D8RAP4-F1
#
_entry.id   AF-A0A3D8RAP4-F1
#
_cell.length_a   1.000
_cell.length_b   1.000
_cell.length_c   1.000
_cell.angle_alpha   90.00
_cell.angle_beta   90.00
_cell.angle_gamma   90.00
#
_symmetry.space_group_name_H-M   'P 1'
#
loop_
_entity.id
_entity.type
_entity.pdbx_description
1 polymer ?
#
loop_
_entity_poly.entity_id
_entity_poly.type
_entity_poly.pdbx_seq_one_letter_code
_entity_poly.pdbx_strand_id
1 'polypeptide(L)'
;MKLVYSYLLLPLFHQLALTYPISVPSNAIVVSGEYTPDTVAARGEPFESFDKRAAKATSTKTSAAKAASTTKAAAKAATTTKAAAKAASTTKASAQSVQSAVSGFASDANTVSSSLNSLLTTTNTATIKSLATTAFARETNENSQRAVLAAASGTAATAANALIVKNTPIVLKGLQAIIDNPTAATAKSNVATISKARNANILPSITTLSNAALKAVGLTQNAQKFTATNV
;
A
#
# COMPACT_ATOMS: atom_id res chain seq x y z
N MET A 1 -69.96 16.78 5.13
CA MET A 1 -69.02 17.08 6.23
C MET A 1 -68.88 15.85 7.13
N LYS A 2 -67.74 15.15 7.07
CA LYS A 2 -67.35 14.12 8.05
C LYS A 2 -65.85 14.28 8.29
N LEU A 3 -65.49 14.74 9.49
CA LEU A 3 -64.11 14.81 9.97
C LEU A 3 -63.62 13.39 10.29
N VAL A 4 -62.41 13.05 9.84
CA VAL A 4 -61.69 11.86 10.27
C VAL A 4 -60.38 12.33 10.92
N TYR A 5 -60.31 12.21 12.25
CA TYR A 5 -59.08 12.36 13.01
C TYR A 5 -58.28 11.05 12.86
N SER A 6 -57.06 11.15 12.31
CA SER A 6 -56.10 10.05 12.27
C SER A 6 -54.94 10.40 13.19
N TYR A 7 -54.82 9.69 14.31
CA TYR A 7 -53.71 9.80 15.25
C TYR A 7 -52.47 9.13 14.66
N LEU A 8 -51.45 9.93 14.35
CA LEU A 8 -50.14 9.47 13.92
C LEU A 8 -49.28 9.16 15.16
N LEU A 9 -49.05 7.87 15.43
CA LEU A 9 -48.12 7.40 16.47
C LEU A 9 -46.68 7.48 15.91
N LEU A 10 -45.82 8.32 16.50
CA LEU A 10 -44.37 8.31 16.25
C LEU A 10 -43.66 7.34 17.21
N PRO A 11 -42.80 6.42 16.75
CA PRO A 11 -41.88 5.71 17.63
C PRO A 11 -40.64 6.57 17.96
N LEU A 12 -40.45 6.78 19.26
CA LEU A 12 -39.33 7.46 19.90
C LEU A 12 -38.11 6.51 19.96
N PHE A 13 -37.22 6.59 18.97
CA PHE A 13 -35.94 5.87 19.00
C PHE A 13 -34.95 6.55 19.95
N HIS A 14 -34.63 5.87 21.05
CA HIS A 14 -33.54 6.25 21.94
C HIS A 14 -32.20 5.82 21.32
N GLN A 15 -31.31 6.79 21.04
CA GLN A 15 -29.92 6.50 20.71
C GLN A 15 -29.13 6.19 21.99
N LEU A 16 -28.64 4.96 22.10
CA LEU A 16 -27.58 4.58 23.03
C LEU A 16 -26.23 4.92 22.38
N ALA A 17 -25.59 6.00 22.84
CA ALA A 17 -24.20 6.28 22.51
C ALA A 17 -23.29 5.44 23.42
N LEU A 18 -22.74 4.33 22.90
CA LEU A 18 -21.62 3.63 23.54
C LEU A 18 -20.33 4.40 23.25
N THR A 19 -19.91 5.23 24.19
CA THR A 19 -18.55 5.77 24.25
C THR A 19 -17.60 4.70 24.76
N TYR A 20 -16.79 4.14 23.87
CA TYR A 20 -15.64 3.32 24.26
C TYR A 20 -14.43 4.21 24.56
N PRO A 21 -13.78 4.10 25.73
CA PRO A 21 -12.52 4.79 25.97
C PRO A 21 -11.42 4.17 25.10
N ILE A 22 -10.73 5.01 24.33
CA ILE A 22 -9.51 4.66 23.61
C ILE A 22 -8.41 4.49 24.66
N SER A 23 -8.04 3.26 24.97
CA SER A 23 -6.83 2.95 25.74
C SER A 23 -5.62 3.10 24.82
N VAL A 24 -4.89 4.20 24.97
CA VAL A 24 -3.57 4.39 24.35
C VAL A 24 -2.51 3.62 25.14
N PRO A 25 -1.67 2.77 24.51
CA PRO A 25 -0.61 2.06 25.19
C PRO A 25 0.51 3.03 25.64
N SER A 26 1.06 2.82 26.83
CA SER A 26 2.04 3.66 27.54
C SER A 26 3.43 3.81 26.90
N ASN A 27 3.59 3.50 25.60
CA ASN A 27 4.89 3.47 24.93
C ASN A 27 4.97 4.41 23.72
N ALA A 28 4.16 5.48 23.68
CA ALA A 28 4.28 6.52 22.67
C ALA A 28 5.56 7.35 22.95
N ILE A 29 6.61 7.06 22.19
CA ILE A 29 7.81 7.91 22.11
C ILE A 29 7.37 9.22 21.45
N VAL A 30 7.23 10.28 22.25
CA VAL A 30 7.08 11.65 21.77
C VAL A 30 8.47 12.10 21.29
N VAL A 31 8.68 12.09 19.97
CA VAL A 31 9.82 12.78 19.36
C VAL A 31 9.41 14.23 19.11
N SER A 32 9.66 15.09 20.10
CA SER A 32 9.65 16.54 19.90
C SER A 32 10.93 16.94 19.18
N GLY A 33 10.88 17.00 17.85
CA GLY A 33 11.93 17.63 17.06
C GLY A 33 11.59 19.11 16.86
N GLU A 34 12.27 19.99 17.59
CA GLU A 34 12.31 21.42 17.27
C GLU A 34 12.95 21.61 15.90
N TYR A 35 12.18 22.19 14.97
CA TYR A 35 12.67 22.60 13.66
C TYR A 35 13.08 24.08 13.74
N THR A 36 14.39 24.33 13.85
CA THR A 36 14.96 25.66 13.59
C THR A 36 15.38 25.73 12.12
N PRO A 37 14.85 26.66 11.31
CA PRO A 37 15.38 26.89 9.98
C PRO A 37 16.69 27.69 10.10
N ASP A 38 17.81 27.01 9.90
CA ASP A 38 19.10 27.66 9.73
C ASP A 38 19.07 28.53 8.47
N THR A 39 19.43 29.79 8.66
CA THR A 39 19.52 30.84 7.65
C THR A 39 20.73 30.57 6.77
N VAL A 40 20.51 30.03 5.57
CA VAL A 40 21.57 29.90 4.57
C VAL A 40 21.80 31.28 3.96
N ALA A 41 22.88 31.91 4.43
CA ALA A 41 23.38 33.17 3.95
C ALA A 41 23.69 33.11 2.45
N ALA A 42 23.26 34.16 1.76
CA ALA A 42 23.62 34.48 0.40
C ALA A 42 25.14 34.51 0.22
N ARG A 43 25.63 33.75 -0.76
CA ARG A 43 26.96 33.99 -1.34
C ARG A 43 26.82 33.89 -2.85
N GLY A 44 26.80 35.06 -3.48
CA GLY A 44 26.86 35.21 -4.92
C GLY A 44 28.26 34.93 -5.48
N GLU A 45 28.30 35.02 -6.80
CA GLU A 45 29.43 34.96 -7.75
C GLU A 45 29.80 33.56 -8.30
N PRO A 46 30.27 33.47 -9.56
CA PRO A 46 29.52 33.80 -10.77
C PRO A 46 29.55 32.64 -11.78
N PHE A 47 28.70 32.77 -12.81
CA PHE A 47 28.58 31.86 -13.95
C PHE A 47 29.85 31.92 -14.83
N GLU A 48 30.65 30.85 -14.87
CA GLU A 48 31.68 30.68 -15.91
C GLU A 48 31.37 29.52 -16.87
N SER A 49 31.13 29.94 -18.11
CA SER A 49 31.35 29.31 -19.41
C SER A 49 31.16 27.79 -19.57
N PHE A 50 30.13 27.46 -20.36
CA PHE A 50 30.13 26.32 -21.26
C PHE A 50 31.20 26.49 -22.35
N ASP A 51 32.21 25.62 -22.39
CA ASP A 51 32.79 25.21 -23.67
C ASP A 51 33.43 23.80 -23.60
N LYS A 52 32.87 22.93 -24.45
CA LYS A 52 33.49 21.85 -25.22
C LYS A 52 34.75 21.15 -24.65
N ARG A 53 34.62 19.84 -24.42
CA ARG A 53 35.37 18.86 -25.24
C ARG A 53 34.87 17.43 -25.08
N ALA A 54 34.47 16.87 -26.22
CA ALA A 54 34.36 15.44 -26.46
C ALA A 54 35.75 14.80 -26.54
N ALA A 55 35.94 13.62 -25.93
CA ALA A 55 36.83 12.53 -26.33
C ALA A 55 36.64 11.38 -25.32
N LYS A 56 36.03 10.26 -25.72
CA LYS A 56 36.62 9.09 -26.39
C LYS A 56 37.17 8.07 -25.38
N ALA A 57 36.62 6.87 -25.51
CA ALA A 57 36.94 5.62 -24.82
C ALA A 57 38.44 5.32 -24.68
N THR A 58 38.81 4.44 -23.73
CA THR A 58 39.52 3.18 -24.03
C THR A 58 39.50 2.25 -22.81
N SER A 59 38.92 1.07 -23.02
CA SER A 59 39.12 -0.15 -22.23
C SER A 59 40.49 -0.75 -22.51
N THR A 60 41.25 -1.13 -21.48
CA THR A 60 42.45 -1.94 -21.66
C THR A 60 42.45 -3.13 -20.72
N LYS A 61 42.34 -4.31 -21.32
CA LYS A 61 42.54 -5.64 -20.72
C LYS A 61 43.94 -6.11 -21.13
N THR A 62 44.46 -7.05 -20.34
CA THR A 62 45.36 -8.20 -20.66
C THR A 62 46.79 -8.20 -20.08
N SER A 63 47.03 -9.22 -19.23
CA SER A 63 48.19 -10.14 -19.12
C SER A 63 49.59 -9.60 -18.77
N ALA A 64 50.54 -10.33 -18.14
CA ALA A 64 50.63 -11.59 -17.38
C ALA A 64 52.13 -11.74 -16.98
N ALA A 65 52.44 -12.27 -15.79
CA ALA A 65 53.73 -12.89 -15.42
C ALA A 65 53.50 -13.60 -14.06
N LYS A 66 53.44 -14.93 -13.92
CA LYS A 66 54.41 -16.03 -14.08
C LYS A 66 55.68 -15.89 -13.22
N ALA A 67 55.66 -16.53 -12.05
CA ALA A 67 56.81 -17.21 -11.45
C ALA A 67 56.34 -18.34 -10.51
N ALA A 68 56.83 -19.55 -10.79
CA ALA A 68 56.76 -20.80 -10.03
C ALA A 68 57.83 -20.77 -8.89
N SER A 69 58.03 -21.68 -7.94
CA SER A 69 57.35 -22.80 -7.29
C SER A 69 58.42 -23.43 -6.38
N THR A 70 58.13 -23.79 -5.11
CA THR A 70 58.83 -24.81 -4.26
C THR A 70 58.21 -24.69 -2.86
N THR A 71 57.87 -25.69 -2.05
CA THR A 71 57.91 -27.17 -2.01
C THR A 71 57.06 -27.53 -0.76
N LYS A 72 55.99 -28.31 -0.87
CA LYS A 72 55.89 -29.76 -0.58
C LYS A 72 55.79 -30.16 0.91
N ALA A 73 54.59 -30.69 1.24
CA ALA A 73 54.25 -31.74 2.23
C ALA A 73 54.42 -31.44 3.72
N ALA A 74 53.62 -31.94 4.67
CA ALA A 74 52.37 -32.69 4.76
C ALA A 74 51.94 -32.53 6.24
N ALA A 75 50.66 -32.51 6.62
CA ALA A 75 49.98 -33.72 7.04
C ALA A 75 48.48 -33.48 7.30
N LYS A 76 47.76 -34.54 6.94
CA LYS A 76 46.34 -34.86 7.05
C LYS A 76 45.90 -34.98 8.52
N ALA A 77 44.80 -34.31 8.88
CA ALA A 77 43.87 -34.77 9.91
C ALA A 77 42.45 -34.33 9.53
N ALA A 78 41.60 -35.31 9.27
CA ALA A 78 40.21 -35.16 8.91
C ALA A 78 39.36 -35.00 10.17
N THR A 79 38.42 -34.04 10.19
CA THR A 79 37.13 -34.20 10.90
C THR A 79 36.12 -33.11 10.50
N THR A 80 35.04 -33.54 9.86
CA THR A 80 33.65 -33.07 10.01
C THR A 80 33.35 -31.57 10.09
N THR A 81 32.68 -31.03 9.07
CA THR A 81 31.49 -30.15 9.16
C THR A 81 30.97 -29.90 7.73
N LYS A 82 29.82 -30.49 7.37
CA LYS A 82 28.49 -29.87 7.38
C LYS A 82 28.38 -28.67 6.42
N ALA A 83 27.73 -28.95 5.28
CA ALA A 83 26.87 -28.06 4.49
C ALA A 83 27.27 -26.58 4.38
N ALA A 84 27.87 -26.21 3.24
CA ALA A 84 27.89 -24.83 2.78
C ALA A 84 27.76 -24.79 1.25
N ALA A 85 26.56 -25.08 0.75
CA ALA A 85 26.19 -24.68 -0.60
C ALA A 85 24.68 -24.41 -0.65
N LYS A 86 24.34 -23.16 -1.00
CA LYS A 86 23.01 -22.62 -1.28
C LYS A 86 22.24 -22.04 -0.09
N ALA A 87 22.72 -20.90 0.41
CA ALA A 87 21.86 -19.90 1.02
C ALA A 87 21.77 -18.67 0.10
N ALA A 88 21.05 -18.81 -1.01
CA ALA A 88 20.38 -17.65 -1.58
C ALA A 88 19.20 -17.38 -0.65
N SER A 89 19.41 -16.53 0.35
CA SER A 89 18.36 -16.10 1.28
C SER A 89 17.35 -15.23 0.53
N THR A 90 16.45 -15.87 -0.22
CA THR A 90 15.11 -15.34 -0.44
C THR A 90 14.42 -15.40 0.91
N THR A 91 14.46 -14.32 1.68
CA THR A 91 13.76 -14.25 2.97
C THR A 91 12.27 -14.41 2.69
N LYS A 92 11.77 -15.64 2.80
CA LYS A 92 10.37 -15.99 2.56
C LYS A 92 9.53 -15.19 3.56
N ALA A 93 8.53 -14.46 3.07
CA ALA A 93 7.61 -13.72 3.93
C ALA A 93 7.06 -14.65 5.03
N SER A 94 7.07 -14.18 6.27
CA SER A 94 6.60 -14.98 7.40
C SER A 94 5.09 -15.15 7.33
N ALA A 95 4.56 -16.28 7.80
CA ALA A 95 3.12 -16.53 7.83
C ALA A 95 2.35 -15.42 8.58
N GLN A 96 2.92 -14.92 9.68
CA GLN A 96 2.36 -13.80 10.44
C GLN A 96 2.30 -12.51 9.62
N SER A 97 3.38 -12.15 8.90
CA SER A 97 3.37 -10.95 8.05
C SER A 97 2.33 -11.03 6.94
N VAL A 98 2.15 -12.22 6.34
CA VAL A 98 1.13 -12.46 5.32
C VAL A 98 -0.27 -12.33 5.92
N GLN A 99 -0.53 -12.94 7.08
CA GLN A 99 -1.84 -12.88 7.72
C GLN A 99 -2.22 -11.45 8.14
N SER A 100 -1.27 -10.71 8.70
CA SER A 100 -1.45 -9.28 8.99
C SER A 100 -1.73 -8.48 7.72
N ALA A 101 -1.01 -8.75 6.63
CA ALA A 101 -1.22 -8.05 5.37
C ALA A 101 -2.58 -8.38 4.73
N VAL A 102 -3.04 -9.64 4.80
CA VAL A 102 -4.40 -10.02 4.34
C VAL A 102 -5.48 -9.28 5.12
N SER A 103 -5.37 -9.26 6.45
CA SER A 103 -6.34 -8.55 7.31
C SER A 103 -6.31 -7.04 7.08
N GLY A 104 -5.11 -6.46 6.94
CA GLY A 104 -4.93 -5.05 6.64
C GLY A 104 -5.56 -4.68 5.29
N PHE A 105 -5.28 -5.47 4.25
CA PHE A 105 -5.84 -5.24 2.92
C PHE A 105 -7.37 -5.31 2.95
N ALA A 106 -7.95 -6.26 3.67
CA ALA A 106 -9.40 -6.35 3.80
C ALA A 106 -10.00 -5.15 4.55
N SER A 107 -9.37 -4.72 5.64
CA SER A 107 -9.81 -3.56 6.41
C SER A 107 -9.75 -2.26 5.59
N ASP A 108 -8.64 -2.04 4.88
CA ASP A 108 -8.46 -0.86 4.04
C ASP A 108 -9.46 -0.88 2.87
N ALA A 109 -9.64 -2.01 2.18
CA ALA A 109 -10.59 -2.16 1.08
C ALA A 109 -12.05 -1.93 1.50
N ASN A 110 -12.43 -2.39 2.68
CA ASN A 110 -13.75 -2.11 3.25
C ASN A 110 -13.92 -0.61 3.58
N THR A 111 -12.88 0.02 4.11
CA THR A 111 -12.91 1.46 4.42
C THR A 111 -13.04 2.30 3.16
N VAL A 112 -12.23 2.02 2.12
CA VAL A 112 -12.34 2.71 0.83
C VAL A 112 -13.73 2.52 0.24
N SER A 113 -14.27 1.29 0.24
CA SER A 113 -15.64 1.03 -0.26
C SER A 113 -16.70 1.81 0.51
N SER A 114 -16.61 1.83 1.84
CA SER A 114 -17.55 2.57 2.70
C SER A 114 -17.50 4.07 2.46
N SER A 115 -16.29 4.64 2.37
CA SER A 115 -16.10 6.06 2.06
C SER A 115 -16.66 6.42 0.68
N LEU A 116 -16.41 5.59 -0.34
CA LEU A 116 -16.93 5.79 -1.69
C LEU A 116 -18.46 5.71 -1.76
N ASN A 117 -19.08 4.81 -1.00
CA ASN A 117 -20.54 4.73 -0.91
C ASN A 117 -21.13 5.97 -0.21
N SER A 118 -20.48 6.43 0.86
CA SER A 118 -20.92 7.63 1.60
C SER A 118 -20.76 8.93 0.79
N LEU A 119 -19.76 8.99 -0.08
CA LEU A 119 -19.51 10.13 -0.96
C LEU A 119 -20.66 10.39 -1.95
N LEU A 120 -21.48 9.39 -2.28
CA LEU A 120 -22.60 9.55 -3.21
C LEU A 120 -23.81 10.29 -2.63
N THR A 121 -23.96 10.27 -1.31
CA THR A 121 -25.11 10.88 -0.61
C THR A 121 -24.73 12.13 0.19
N THR A 122 -23.43 12.36 0.39
CA THR A 122 -22.93 13.51 1.15
C THR A 122 -22.94 14.78 0.29
N THR A 123 -23.51 15.86 0.81
CA THR A 123 -23.50 17.19 0.17
C THR A 123 -22.57 18.18 0.86
N ASN A 124 -22.22 17.93 2.13
CA ASN A 124 -21.33 18.79 2.89
C ASN A 124 -19.88 18.69 2.38
N THR A 125 -19.33 19.80 1.91
CA THR A 125 -17.98 19.92 1.34
C THR A 125 -16.87 19.43 2.28
N ALA A 126 -16.94 19.77 3.58
CA ALA A 126 -15.92 19.33 4.54
C ALA A 126 -15.98 17.82 4.76
N THR A 127 -17.19 17.25 4.85
CA THR A 127 -17.38 15.80 4.95
C THR A 127 -16.92 15.07 3.68
N ILE A 128 -17.21 15.60 2.49
CA ILE A 128 -16.72 15.05 1.22
C ILE A 128 -15.19 14.99 1.21
N LYS A 129 -14.53 16.10 1.56
CA LYS A 129 -13.07 16.16 1.62
C LYS A 129 -12.51 15.15 2.63
N SER A 130 -13.12 15.05 3.81
CA SER A 130 -12.70 14.11 4.86
C SER A 130 -12.84 12.65 4.42
N LEU A 131 -13.97 12.28 3.83
CA LEU A 131 -14.21 10.93 3.31
C LEU A 131 -13.23 10.58 2.19
N ALA A 132 -13.00 11.51 1.24
CA ALA A 132 -12.05 11.30 0.15
C ALA A 132 -10.61 11.18 0.65
N THR A 133 -10.21 12.01 1.62
CA THR A 133 -8.87 11.94 2.25
C THR A 133 -8.68 10.62 2.99
N THR A 134 -9.70 10.16 3.72
CA THR A 134 -9.70 8.87 4.41
C THR A 134 -9.53 7.73 3.41
N ALA A 135 -10.32 7.72 2.34
CA ALA A 135 -10.20 6.72 1.28
C ALA A 135 -8.83 6.76 0.60
N PHE A 136 -8.27 7.95 0.36
CA PHE A 136 -6.97 8.10 -0.30
C PHE A 136 -5.84 7.50 0.53
N ALA A 137 -5.83 7.77 1.84
CA ALA A 137 -4.86 7.19 2.77
C ALA A 137 -4.97 5.67 2.83
N ARG A 138 -6.20 5.13 2.82
CA ARG A 138 -6.47 3.69 2.85
C ARG A 138 -6.04 3.00 1.55
N GLU A 139 -6.36 3.56 0.39
CA GLU A 139 -5.90 3.05 -0.91
C GLU A 139 -4.36 3.08 -1.01
N THR A 140 -3.70 4.06 -0.39
CA THR A 140 -2.24 4.09 -0.29
C THR A 140 -1.71 2.93 0.56
N ASN A 141 -2.35 2.63 1.69
CA ASN A 141 -2.00 1.50 2.54
C ASN A 141 -2.26 0.16 1.86
N GLU A 142 -3.33 0.02 1.08
CA GLU A 142 -3.62 -1.16 0.26
C GLU A 142 -2.42 -1.53 -0.64
N ASN A 143 -1.72 -0.53 -1.21
CA ASN A 143 -0.53 -0.78 -2.02
C ASN A 143 0.66 -1.33 -1.20
N SER A 144 0.80 -0.94 0.07
CA SER A 144 1.79 -1.50 0.98
C SER A 144 1.46 -2.96 1.33
N GLN A 145 0.19 -3.26 1.61
CA GLN A 145 -0.26 -4.64 1.85
C GLN A 145 -0.05 -5.51 0.60
N ARG A 146 -0.41 -4.99 -0.57
CA ARG A 146 -0.17 -5.63 -1.87
C ARG A 146 1.30 -6.01 -2.05
N ALA A 147 2.24 -5.14 -1.68
CA ALA A 147 3.67 -5.43 -1.84
C ALA A 147 4.10 -6.67 -1.02
N VAL A 148 3.64 -6.77 0.24
CA VAL A 148 3.92 -7.93 1.11
C VAL A 148 3.31 -9.21 0.52
N LEU A 149 2.05 -9.16 0.10
CA LEU A 149 1.36 -10.32 -0.46
C LEU A 149 1.92 -10.74 -1.83
N ALA A 150 2.34 -9.79 -2.66
CA ALA A 150 2.98 -10.07 -3.94
C ALA A 150 4.33 -10.77 -3.74
N ALA A 151 5.14 -10.31 -2.78
CA ALA A 151 6.39 -10.98 -2.42
C ALA A 151 6.17 -12.40 -1.90
N ALA A 152 5.11 -12.62 -1.11
CA ALA A 152 4.77 -13.94 -0.56
C ALA A 152 4.20 -14.92 -1.61
N SER A 153 3.32 -14.43 -2.49
CA SER A 153 2.63 -15.25 -3.49
C SER A 153 3.49 -15.62 -4.71
N GLY A 154 4.55 -14.87 -4.98
CA GLY A 154 5.44 -15.11 -6.11
C GLY A 154 4.70 -15.08 -7.45
N THR A 155 4.93 -16.07 -8.30
CA THR A 155 4.33 -16.14 -9.65
C THR A 155 2.86 -16.54 -9.63
N ALA A 156 2.34 -17.10 -8.53
CA ALA A 156 0.98 -17.62 -8.45
C ALA A 156 -0.10 -16.53 -8.55
N ALA A 157 0.24 -15.27 -8.30
CA ALA A 157 -0.70 -14.14 -8.33
C ALA A 157 -0.21 -12.96 -9.19
N THR A 158 0.71 -13.18 -10.13
CA THR A 158 1.25 -12.10 -10.99
C THR A 158 0.15 -11.33 -11.73
N ALA A 159 -0.83 -12.04 -12.30
CA ALA A 159 -1.95 -11.40 -13.01
C ALA A 159 -2.81 -10.52 -12.09
N ALA A 160 -3.18 -11.03 -10.91
CA ALA A 160 -3.95 -10.28 -9.92
C ALA A 160 -3.17 -9.06 -9.43
N ASN A 161 -1.89 -9.22 -9.10
CA ASN A 161 -1.03 -8.11 -8.70
C ASN A 161 -0.93 -7.04 -9.80
N ALA A 162 -0.78 -7.44 -11.07
CA ALA A 162 -0.73 -6.52 -12.19
C ALA A 162 -2.03 -5.71 -12.35
N LEU A 163 -3.19 -6.34 -12.13
CA LEU A 163 -4.49 -5.64 -12.16
C LEU A 163 -4.60 -4.60 -11.04
N ILE A 164 -4.14 -4.91 -9.83
CA ILE A 164 -4.12 -3.94 -8.72
C ILE A 164 -3.22 -2.76 -9.08
N VAL A 165 -1.95 -3.02 -9.40
CA VAL A 165 -0.96 -1.96 -9.75
C VAL A 165 -1.45 -1.07 -10.89
N LYS A 166 -2.08 -1.65 -11.93
CA LYS A 166 -2.59 -0.91 -13.08
C LYS A 166 -3.76 0.00 -12.71
N ASN A 167 -4.65 -0.41 -11.80
CA ASN A 167 -5.91 0.28 -11.54
C ASN A 167 -5.86 1.20 -10.31
N THR A 168 -4.99 0.95 -9.31
CA THR A 168 -4.83 1.82 -8.12
C THR A 168 -4.56 3.30 -8.49
N PRO A 169 -3.76 3.64 -9.53
CA PRO A 169 -3.61 5.04 -9.95
C PRO A 169 -4.91 5.72 -10.38
N ILE A 170 -5.89 4.98 -10.90
CA ILE A 170 -7.21 5.53 -11.26
C ILE A 170 -7.96 5.92 -9.99
N VAL A 171 -7.89 5.06 -8.96
CA VAL A 171 -8.53 5.31 -7.66
C VAL A 171 -7.93 6.52 -6.98
N LEU A 172 -6.60 6.55 -6.84
CA LEU A 172 -5.89 7.66 -6.19
C LEU A 172 -6.10 8.99 -6.91
N LYS A 173 -6.06 9.02 -8.25
CA LYS A 173 -6.34 10.24 -9.03
C LYS A 173 -7.78 10.72 -8.84
N GLY A 174 -8.75 9.81 -8.86
CA GLY A 174 -10.15 10.18 -8.66
C GLY A 174 -10.41 10.72 -7.25
N LEU A 175 -9.82 10.09 -6.22
CA LEU A 175 -9.93 10.56 -4.84
C LEU A 175 -9.23 11.91 -4.65
N GLN A 176 -8.05 12.11 -5.24
CA GLN A 176 -7.36 13.40 -5.22
C GLN A 176 -8.20 14.51 -5.87
N ALA A 177 -8.84 14.24 -7.01
CA ALA A 177 -9.73 15.20 -7.66
C ALA A 177 -10.91 15.62 -6.77
N ILE A 178 -11.45 14.69 -5.96
CA ILE A 178 -12.49 15.00 -4.97
C ILE A 178 -11.91 15.84 -3.81
N ILE A 179 -10.70 15.56 -3.36
CA ILE A 179 -10.02 16.33 -2.30
C ILE A 179 -9.77 17.77 -2.75
N ASP A 180 -9.34 17.95 -4.00
CA ASP A 180 -9.00 19.25 -4.59
C ASP A 180 -10.25 20.09 -4.88
N ASN A 181 -11.36 19.45 -5.29
CA ASN A 181 -12.63 20.12 -5.54
C ASN A 181 -13.82 19.39 -4.88
N PRO A 182 -14.00 19.53 -3.56
CA PRO A 182 -14.92 18.70 -2.75
C PRO A 182 -16.40 19.08 -2.87
N THR A 183 -16.95 18.98 -4.09
CA THR A 183 -18.38 19.15 -4.36
C THR A 183 -19.07 17.80 -4.60
N ALA A 184 -20.38 17.74 -4.40
CA ALA A 184 -21.17 16.54 -4.66
C ALA A 184 -21.08 16.09 -6.14
N ALA A 185 -20.99 17.04 -7.08
CA ALA A 185 -20.84 16.75 -8.50
C ALA A 185 -19.48 16.11 -8.83
N THR A 186 -18.39 16.65 -8.26
CA THR A 186 -17.05 16.06 -8.39
C THR A 186 -16.99 14.68 -7.74
N ALA A 187 -17.58 14.52 -6.55
CA ALA A 187 -17.67 13.23 -5.87
C ALA A 187 -18.38 12.19 -6.74
N LYS A 188 -19.58 12.49 -7.23
CA LYS A 188 -20.39 11.55 -8.03
C LYS A 188 -19.67 11.09 -9.30
N SER A 189 -19.09 12.03 -10.05
CA SER A 189 -18.40 11.72 -11.31
C SER A 189 -17.13 10.89 -11.11
N ASN A 190 -16.30 11.25 -10.11
CA ASN A 190 -15.08 10.49 -9.81
C ASN A 190 -15.39 9.13 -9.19
N VAL A 191 -16.37 9.03 -8.29
CA VAL A 191 -16.80 7.75 -7.69
C VAL A 191 -17.25 6.76 -8.77
N ALA A 192 -17.98 7.19 -9.80
CA ALA A 192 -18.36 6.33 -10.91
C ALA A 192 -17.14 5.72 -11.64
N THR A 193 -16.10 6.54 -11.88
CA THR A 193 -14.85 6.09 -12.51
C THR A 193 -14.08 5.13 -11.59
N ILE A 194 -13.97 5.47 -10.30
CA ILE A 194 -13.29 4.68 -9.28
C ILE A 194 -13.96 3.32 -9.12
N SER A 195 -15.29 3.27 -8.95
CA SER A 195 -16.05 2.03 -8.77
C SER A 195 -15.88 1.08 -9.94
N LYS A 196 -15.84 1.58 -11.19
CA LYS A 196 -15.60 0.74 -12.38
C LYS A 196 -14.23 0.05 -12.32
N ALA A 197 -13.18 0.79 -11.95
CA ALA A 197 -11.84 0.23 -11.80
C ALA A 197 -11.77 -0.76 -10.63
N ARG A 198 -12.36 -0.41 -9.48
CA ARG A 198 -12.32 -1.24 -8.27
C ARG A 198 -13.10 -2.54 -8.44
N ASN A 199 -14.36 -2.47 -8.85
CA ASN A 199 -15.27 -3.62 -8.86
C ASN A 199 -14.83 -4.72 -9.83
N ALA A 200 -14.38 -4.33 -11.02
CA ALA A 200 -13.98 -5.30 -12.04
C ALA A 200 -12.55 -5.83 -11.83
N ASN A 201 -11.64 -5.01 -11.32
CA ASN A 201 -10.21 -5.32 -11.34
C ASN A 201 -9.60 -5.45 -9.95
N ILE A 202 -9.78 -4.45 -9.07
CA ILE A 202 -9.05 -4.39 -7.80
C ILE A 202 -9.64 -5.40 -6.80
N LEU A 203 -10.92 -5.27 -6.47
CA LEU A 203 -11.59 -6.08 -5.44
C LEU A 203 -11.41 -7.61 -5.64
N PRO A 204 -11.72 -8.19 -6.82
CA PRO A 204 -11.47 -9.62 -7.04
C PRO A 204 -9.98 -9.98 -6.99
N SER A 205 -9.10 -9.09 -7.45
CA SER A 205 -7.65 -9.32 -7.43
C SER A 205 -7.07 -9.30 -6.02
N ILE A 206 -7.63 -8.51 -5.09
CA ILE A 206 -7.23 -8.53 -3.67
C ILE A 206 -7.48 -9.93 -3.09
N THR A 207 -8.67 -10.48 -3.32
CA THR A 207 -9.02 -11.83 -2.84
C THR A 207 -8.08 -12.88 -3.44
N THR A 208 -7.84 -12.84 -4.75
CA THR A 208 -6.94 -13.79 -5.43
C THR A 208 -5.49 -13.67 -4.93
N LEU A 209 -4.96 -12.46 -4.81
CA LEU A 209 -3.61 -12.20 -4.31
C LEU A 209 -3.44 -12.69 -2.87
N SER A 210 -4.41 -12.39 -2.01
CA SER A 210 -4.42 -12.80 -0.61
C SER A 210 -4.45 -14.32 -0.45
N ASN A 211 -5.34 -15.00 -1.17
CA ASN A 211 -5.43 -16.47 -1.12
C ASN A 211 -4.19 -17.16 -1.69
N ALA A 212 -3.54 -16.57 -2.69
CA ALA A 212 -2.27 -17.09 -3.21
C ALA A 212 -1.14 -16.93 -2.18
N ALA A 213 -1.07 -15.78 -1.50
CA ALA A 213 -0.08 -15.53 -0.46
C ALA A 213 -0.28 -16.46 0.74
N LEU A 214 -1.52 -16.63 1.23
CA LEU A 214 -1.86 -17.56 2.31
C LEU A 214 -1.43 -19.00 1.98
N LYS A 215 -1.75 -19.46 0.76
CA LYS A 215 -1.33 -20.78 0.28
C LYS A 215 0.19 -20.93 0.26
N ALA A 216 0.91 -19.90 -0.20
CA ALA A 216 2.37 -19.94 -0.29
C ALA A 216 3.06 -20.04 1.09
N VAL A 217 2.39 -19.61 2.16
CA VAL A 217 2.87 -19.75 3.54
C VAL A 217 2.24 -20.92 4.31
N GLY A 218 1.46 -21.79 3.64
CA GLY A 218 0.86 -22.97 4.25
C GLY A 218 -0.37 -22.67 5.12
N LEU A 219 -1.01 -21.51 4.93
CA LEU A 219 -2.25 -21.13 5.62
C LEU A 219 -3.49 -21.42 4.77
N THR A 220 -4.63 -21.57 5.44
CA THR A 220 -5.94 -21.74 4.80
C THR A 220 -6.31 -20.50 3.97
N GLN A 221 -6.88 -20.73 2.79
CA GLN A 221 -7.28 -19.68 1.84
C GLN A 221 -8.66 -19.10 2.20
N ASN A 222 -8.70 -18.22 3.20
CA ASN A 222 -9.94 -17.62 3.72
C ASN A 222 -9.99 -16.10 3.53
N ALA A 223 -9.28 -15.56 2.54
CA ALA A 223 -9.32 -14.12 2.28
C ALA A 223 -10.75 -13.64 1.96
N GLN A 224 -11.10 -12.46 2.46
CA GLN A 224 -12.42 -11.87 2.29
C GLN A 224 -12.78 -11.73 0.80
N LYS A 225 -14.03 -12.04 0.45
CA LYS A 225 -14.65 -11.65 -0.81
C LYS A 225 -15.34 -10.30 -0.60
N PHE A 226 -15.01 -9.33 -1.44
CA PHE A 226 -15.58 -7.98 -1.35
C PHE A 226 -16.85 -7.87 -2.17
N THR A 227 -17.81 -7.14 -1.65
CA THR A 227 -18.97 -6.69 -2.42
C THR A 227 -18.57 -5.52 -3.32
N ALA A 228 -19.29 -5.36 -4.44
CA ALA A 228 -19.07 -4.23 -5.34
C ALA A 228 -19.33 -2.90 -4.60
N THR A 229 -18.47 -1.91 -4.85
CA THR A 229 -18.66 -0.53 -4.39
C THR A 229 -19.68 0.16 -5.30
N ASN A 230 -20.73 0.71 -4.71
CA ASN A 230 -21.86 1.38 -5.38
C ASN A 230 -22.64 0.50 -6.36
N VAL A 231 -23.32 -0.49 -5.79
CA VAL A 231 -24.57 -1.09 -6.33
C VAL A 231 -25.78 -0.31 -5.82
#